data_AF-A0A2K3LPK9-F1
#
_entry.id   AF-A0A2K3LPK9-F1
#
_cell.length_a   1.000
_cell.length_b   1.000
_cell.length_c   1.000
_cell.angle_alpha   90.00
_cell.angle_beta   90.00
_cell.angle_gamma   90.00
#
_symmetry.space_group_name_H-M   'P 1'
#
loop_
_entity.id
_entity.type
_entity.pdbx_description
1 polymer ?
#
loop_
_entity_poly.entity_id
_entity_poly.type
_entity_poly.pdbx_seq_one_letter_code
_entity_poly.pdbx_strand_id
1 'polypeptide(L)'
;MIRASLETENETYYCIGTVLANRGCWSFLKGGFVLNYPSNSSTIFFQNTDAKDIVHNIDIASPSLQPFTKQQWGINQQYIINTKRKRAVTIHVSDTNGRKLQGASVYVEQISKDFPIGSAIAKTILGNIPYQNWFVKRFNAAVFENELKWYATEPHEGKVNYTISDQMMQFVRANKIIARGHNIFWEDPKYNPAWVLNLTGTQLQSAVNSRIKSLINQYKTEFIHWDVSNEMLHFDFYEQRLGPNATFHFFEVAHESDPLATLFMNDFNVVETCSDVNSSVDAYISRIRELRKYGVFMDGIGLEGHFTKPNLPLIRAILDKLATLDLPIWLTEIDISNTLDQDTQ
;
A
#
# COMPACT_ATOMS: atom_id res chain seq x y z
N MET A 1 -13.76 -18.17 -7.10
CA MET A 1 -13.88 -16.93 -6.30
C MET A 1 -15.29 -16.43 -6.40
N ILE A 2 -15.90 -15.97 -5.30
CA ILE A 2 -17.25 -15.41 -5.34
C ILE A 2 -17.19 -13.89 -5.40
N ARG A 3 -17.94 -13.29 -6.32
CA ARG A 3 -18.13 -11.85 -6.45
C ARG A 3 -19.58 -11.49 -6.14
N ALA A 4 -19.75 -10.43 -5.37
CA ALA A 4 -21.05 -9.79 -5.16
C ALA A 4 -21.22 -8.64 -6.17
N SER A 5 -22.38 -8.61 -6.84
CA SER A 5 -22.83 -7.49 -7.68
C SER A 5 -24.19 -6.99 -7.21
N LEU A 6 -24.53 -5.75 -7.54
CA LEU A 6 -25.80 -5.13 -7.21
C LEU A 6 -26.49 -4.67 -8.49
N GLU A 7 -27.70 -5.12 -8.72
CA GLU A 7 -28.57 -4.62 -9.79
C GLU A 7 -29.63 -3.69 -9.17
N THR A 8 -29.80 -2.53 -9.80
CA THR A 8 -30.84 -1.55 -9.48
C THR A 8 -31.71 -1.33 -10.72
N GLU A 9 -32.78 -0.54 -10.60
CA GLU A 9 -33.65 -0.23 -11.74
C GLU A 9 -32.93 0.52 -12.88
N ASN A 10 -31.85 1.24 -12.55
CA ASN A 10 -31.16 2.14 -13.48
C ASN A 10 -29.72 1.71 -13.82
N GLU A 11 -29.09 0.91 -12.98
CA GLU A 11 -27.65 0.64 -13.07
C GLU A 11 -27.27 -0.69 -12.41
N THR A 12 -26.23 -1.33 -12.95
CA THR A 12 -25.60 -2.52 -12.37
C THR A 12 -24.21 -2.19 -11.86
N TYR A 13 -23.99 -2.41 -10.57
CA TYR A 13 -22.68 -2.35 -9.93
C TYR A 13 -22.05 -3.74 -9.97
N TYR A 14 -21.16 -3.95 -10.94
CA TYR A 14 -20.57 -5.26 -11.21
C TYR A 14 -19.69 -5.80 -10.08
N CYS A 15 -19.17 -4.93 -9.21
CA CYS A 15 -18.40 -5.36 -8.07
C CYS A 15 -18.67 -4.50 -6.83
N ILE A 16 -19.25 -5.15 -5.82
CA ILE A 16 -19.49 -4.55 -4.51
C ILE A 16 -18.77 -5.31 -3.39
N GLY A 17 -18.06 -6.39 -3.71
CA GLY A 17 -17.22 -7.16 -2.78
C GLY A 17 -16.84 -8.53 -3.36
N THR A 18 -15.77 -9.12 -2.85
CA THR A 18 -15.30 -10.45 -3.26
C THR A 18 -14.91 -11.31 -2.06
N VAL A 19 -14.95 -12.63 -2.26
CA VAL A 19 -14.39 -13.59 -1.31
C VAL A 19 -13.78 -14.81 -2.02
N LEU A 20 -12.59 -15.24 -1.58
CA LEU A 20 -12.11 -16.59 -1.85
C LEU A 20 -12.79 -17.57 -0.89
N ALA A 21 -13.76 -18.32 -1.42
CA ALA A 21 -14.51 -19.34 -0.69
C ALA A 21 -14.05 -20.75 -1.09
N ASN A 22 -13.87 -21.61 -0.09
CA ASN A 22 -13.56 -23.03 -0.29
C ASN A 22 -14.83 -23.86 -0.11
N ARG A 23 -14.99 -24.92 -0.91
CA ARG A 23 -16.13 -25.83 -0.81
C ARG A 23 -16.22 -26.43 0.61
N GLY A 24 -17.40 -26.35 1.21
CA GLY A 24 -17.66 -26.88 2.55
C GLY A 24 -17.22 -25.98 3.70
N CYS A 25 -16.71 -24.77 3.43
CA CYS A 25 -16.29 -23.81 4.44
C CYS A 25 -17.13 -22.53 4.39
N TRP A 26 -17.36 -21.92 5.55
CA TRP A 26 -17.87 -20.55 5.62
C TRP A 26 -16.73 -19.56 5.40
N SER A 27 -16.94 -18.61 4.48
CA SER A 27 -16.02 -17.49 4.24
C SER A 27 -16.75 -16.16 4.45
N PHE A 28 -16.04 -15.19 5.02
CA PHE A 28 -16.60 -13.86 5.27
C PHE A 28 -16.44 -12.96 4.04
N LEU A 29 -17.57 -12.55 3.45
CA LEU A 29 -17.63 -11.52 2.42
C LEU A 29 -18.02 -10.20 3.07
N LYS A 30 -17.16 -9.19 2.90
CA LYS A 30 -17.46 -7.80 3.24
C LYS A 30 -17.24 -6.94 2.01
N GLY A 31 -18.13 -5.99 1.82
CA GLY A 31 -18.16 -5.16 0.64
C GLY A 31 -18.92 -3.86 0.90
N GLY A 32 -19.10 -3.09 -0.15
CA GLY A 32 -19.87 -1.85 -0.08
C GLY A 32 -20.03 -1.20 -1.45
N PHE A 33 -21.06 -0.35 -1.53
CA PHE A 33 -21.42 0.38 -2.73
C PHE A 33 -21.99 1.74 -2.38
N VAL A 34 -21.95 2.65 -3.35
CA VAL A 34 -22.62 3.95 -3.31
C VAL A 34 -23.54 4.00 -4.51
N LEU A 35 -24.83 4.25 -4.27
CA LEU A 35 -25.79 4.43 -5.35
C LEU A 35 -25.65 5.83 -5.96
N ASN A 36 -25.57 5.90 -7.28
CA ASN A 36 -25.56 7.18 -8.00
C ASN A 36 -26.97 7.81 -8.03
N TYR A 37 -28.03 7.00 -7.96
CA TYR A 37 -29.42 7.43 -7.97
C TYR A 37 -30.25 6.66 -6.93
N PRO A 38 -31.32 7.24 -6.37
CA PRO A 38 -32.28 6.50 -5.58
C PRO A 38 -32.84 5.30 -6.37
N SER A 39 -33.06 4.18 -5.70
CA SER A 39 -33.71 2.99 -6.27
C SER A 39 -34.79 2.49 -5.33
N ASN A 40 -35.94 2.09 -5.85
CA ASN A 40 -37.01 1.52 -5.03
C ASN A 40 -36.77 0.04 -4.73
N SER A 41 -36.11 -0.66 -5.65
CA SER A 41 -35.70 -2.05 -5.50
C SER A 41 -34.22 -2.24 -5.87
N SER A 42 -33.56 -3.20 -5.24
CA SER A 42 -32.21 -3.60 -5.62
C SER A 42 -31.98 -5.07 -5.27
N THR A 43 -31.25 -5.77 -6.12
CA THR A 43 -30.96 -7.19 -5.96
C THR A 43 -29.45 -7.40 -5.90
N ILE A 44 -28.98 -8.09 -4.85
CA ILE A 44 -27.57 -8.49 -4.74
C ILE A 44 -27.42 -9.90 -5.30
N PHE A 45 -26.52 -10.07 -6.25
CA PHE A 45 -26.16 -11.38 -6.81
C PHE A 45 -24.81 -11.82 -6.29
N PHE A 46 -24.67 -13.13 -6.06
CA PHE A 46 -23.40 -13.78 -5.73
C PHE A 46 -23.07 -14.75 -6.85
N GLN A 47 -21.93 -14.55 -7.50
CA GLN A 47 -21.56 -15.31 -8.70
C GLN A 47 -20.12 -15.81 -8.58
N ASN A 48 -19.87 -17.02 -9.07
CA ASN A 48 -18.49 -17.47 -9.26
C ASN A 48 -17.88 -16.72 -10.45
N THR A 49 -16.69 -16.18 -10.27
CA THR A 49 -15.95 -15.50 -11.35
C THR A 49 -15.21 -16.47 -12.26
N ASP A 50 -15.03 -17.73 -11.84
CA ASP A 50 -14.42 -18.76 -12.68
C ASP A 50 -15.49 -19.48 -13.52
N ALA A 51 -15.45 -19.27 -14.83
CA ALA A 51 -16.35 -19.91 -15.78
C ALA A 51 -16.12 -21.42 -15.93
N LYS A 52 -14.98 -21.95 -15.43
CA LYS A 52 -14.65 -23.38 -15.51
C LYS A 52 -15.22 -24.21 -14.36
N ASP A 53 -15.61 -23.56 -13.26
CA ASP A 53 -16.05 -24.24 -12.05
C ASP A 53 -17.55 -24.01 -11.86
N ILE A 54 -18.34 -25.06 -12.12
CA ILE A 54 -19.79 -25.03 -11.95
C ILE A 54 -20.06 -25.06 -10.45
N VAL A 55 -20.13 -23.86 -9.84
CA VAL A 55 -20.64 -23.74 -8.48
C VAL A 55 -22.13 -24.08 -8.53
N HIS A 56 -22.49 -25.25 -8.01
CA HIS A 56 -23.86 -25.71 -8.07
C HIS A 56 -24.78 -24.96 -7.09
N ASN A 57 -24.31 -24.60 -5.88
CA ASN A 57 -25.07 -23.87 -4.87
C ASN A 57 -24.15 -22.95 -4.04
N ILE A 58 -24.59 -21.71 -3.79
CA ILE A 58 -23.97 -20.77 -2.84
C ILE A 58 -24.98 -20.58 -1.71
N ASP A 59 -24.62 -21.02 -0.51
CA ASP A 59 -25.42 -20.75 0.70
C ASP A 59 -24.98 -19.44 1.34
N ILE A 60 -25.95 -18.64 1.75
CA ILE A 60 -25.72 -17.35 2.40
C ILE A 60 -26.30 -17.42 3.81
N ALA A 61 -25.49 -17.09 4.81
CA ALA A 61 -25.92 -16.99 6.20
C ALA A 61 -25.58 -15.61 6.78
N SER A 62 -26.44 -15.15 7.68
CA SER A 62 -26.27 -13.90 8.43
C SER A 62 -26.01 -12.65 7.57
N PRO A 63 -26.77 -12.40 6.47
CA PRO A 63 -26.59 -11.19 5.68
C PRO A 63 -26.93 -9.94 6.50
N SER A 64 -26.09 -8.92 6.42
CA SER A 64 -26.31 -7.63 7.07
C SER A 64 -25.92 -6.49 6.13
N LEU A 65 -26.86 -5.59 5.88
CA LEU A 65 -26.64 -4.35 5.14
C LEU A 65 -26.76 -3.16 6.10
N GLN A 66 -25.72 -2.33 6.17
CA GLN A 66 -25.64 -1.21 7.13
C GLN A 66 -25.43 0.10 6.37
N PRO A 67 -26.48 0.92 6.17
CA PRO A 67 -26.33 2.21 5.51
C PRO A 67 -25.60 3.20 6.42
N PHE A 68 -24.84 4.10 5.84
CA PHE A 68 -24.33 5.28 6.53
C PHE A 68 -24.36 6.50 5.62
N THR A 69 -24.75 7.62 6.21
CA THR A 69 -24.76 8.94 5.55
C THR A 69 -23.37 9.57 5.58
N LYS A 70 -23.12 10.55 4.71
CA LYS A 70 -21.92 11.40 4.76
C LYS A 70 -21.74 12.06 6.14
N GLN A 71 -22.85 12.47 6.78
CA GLN A 71 -22.83 13.04 8.12
C GLN A 71 -22.35 12.02 9.17
N GLN A 72 -22.89 10.79 9.15
CA GLN A 72 -22.44 9.73 10.05
C GLN A 72 -20.96 9.37 9.84
N TRP A 73 -20.50 9.38 8.58
CA TRP A 73 -19.09 9.20 8.26
C TRP A 73 -18.22 10.29 8.90
N GLY A 74 -18.60 11.57 8.74
CA GLY A 74 -17.88 12.70 9.36
C GLY A 74 -17.87 12.65 10.89
N ILE A 75 -18.99 12.27 11.51
CA ILE A 75 -19.06 12.07 12.98
C ILE A 75 -18.09 10.96 13.41
N ASN A 76 -18.07 9.83 12.71
CA ASN A 76 -17.14 8.74 13.01
C ASN A 76 -15.68 9.17 12.83
N GLN A 77 -15.36 9.91 11.76
CA GLN A 77 -14.03 10.47 11.56
C GLN A 77 -13.60 11.35 12.74
N GLN A 78 -14.46 12.27 13.18
CA GLN A 78 -14.15 13.16 14.30
C GLN A 78 -14.00 12.38 15.62
N TYR A 79 -14.82 11.36 15.83
CA TYR A 79 -14.70 10.45 16.97
C TYR A 79 -13.35 9.73 16.98
N ILE A 80 -12.92 9.15 15.86
CA ILE A 80 -11.62 8.49 15.73
C ILE A 80 -10.47 9.49 15.94
N ILE A 81 -10.55 10.69 15.37
CA ILE A 81 -9.54 11.75 15.61
C ILE A 81 -9.44 12.04 17.11
N ASN A 82 -10.56 12.28 17.78
CA ASN A 82 -10.57 12.65 19.19
C ASN A 82 -10.09 11.52 20.11
N THR A 83 -10.39 10.26 19.80
CA THR A 83 -10.08 9.12 20.68
C THR A 83 -8.74 8.45 20.35
N LYS A 84 -8.33 8.43 19.07
CA LYS A 84 -7.12 7.73 18.62
C LYS A 84 -5.96 8.68 18.33
N ARG A 85 -6.22 9.89 17.83
CA ARG A 85 -5.19 10.84 17.39
C ARG A 85 -4.96 12.02 18.34
N LYS A 86 -5.90 12.34 19.23
CA LYS A 86 -5.73 13.37 20.27
C LYS A 86 -5.46 12.75 21.64
N ARG A 87 -4.82 13.51 22.51
CA ARG A 87 -4.55 13.20 23.92
C ARG A 87 -4.77 14.46 24.75
N ALA A 88 -5.23 14.30 25.98
CA ALA A 88 -5.25 15.40 26.95
C ALA A 88 -3.81 15.71 27.38
N VAL A 89 -3.44 16.99 27.36
CA VAL A 89 -2.12 17.45 27.80
C VAL A 89 -2.34 18.47 28.91
N THR A 90 -1.58 18.35 30.00
CA THR A 90 -1.57 19.33 31.09
C THR A 90 -0.26 20.11 31.01
N ILE A 91 -0.35 21.44 30.91
CA ILE A 91 0.81 22.33 30.89
C ILE A 91 0.92 22.99 32.26
N HIS A 92 2.06 22.81 32.93
CA HIS A 92 2.39 23.47 34.20
C HIS A 92 3.42 24.56 33.95
N VAL A 93 3.09 25.79 34.32
CA VAL A 93 4.00 26.94 34.22
C VAL A 93 4.39 27.34 35.64
N SER A 94 5.71 27.40 35.90
CA SER A 94 6.26 27.78 37.19
C SER A 94 7.39 28.80 37.04
N ASP A 95 7.63 29.59 38.08
CA ASP A 95 8.78 30.48 38.17
C ASP A 95 10.10 29.71 38.44
N THR A 96 11.22 30.43 38.52
CA THR A 96 12.54 29.87 38.83
C THR A 96 12.63 29.20 40.21
N ASN A 97 11.67 29.47 41.10
CA ASN A 97 11.57 28.87 42.43
C ASN A 97 10.56 27.70 42.47
N GLY A 98 10.04 27.28 41.32
CA GLY A 98 9.06 26.19 41.21
C GLY A 98 7.63 26.56 41.62
N ARG A 99 7.33 27.85 41.86
CA ARG A 99 5.98 28.31 42.22
C ARG A 99 5.13 28.41 40.96
N LYS A 100 3.92 27.82 41.01
CA LYS A 100 2.97 27.87 39.89
C LYS A 100 2.57 29.31 39.57
N LEU A 101 2.70 29.70 38.30
CA LEU A 101 2.24 31.00 37.82
C LEU A 101 0.75 30.94 37.48
N GLN A 102 -0.04 31.81 38.10
CA GLN A 102 -1.45 31.99 37.76
C GLN A 102 -1.60 33.04 36.65
N GLY A 103 -2.53 32.81 35.72
CA GLY A 103 -2.81 33.77 34.64
C GLY A 103 -1.75 33.86 33.53
N ALA A 104 -0.80 32.92 33.48
CA ALA A 104 0.19 32.87 32.41
C ALA A 104 -0.47 32.60 31.05
N SER A 105 -0.17 33.41 30.05
CA SER A 105 -0.58 33.17 28.66
C SER A 105 0.26 32.06 28.05
N VAL A 106 -0.39 31.01 27.54
CA VAL A 106 0.26 29.90 26.86
C VAL A 106 -0.22 29.85 25.40
N TYR A 107 0.73 29.77 24.48
CA TYR A 107 0.47 29.52 23.06
C TYR A 107 1.04 28.15 22.69
N VAL A 108 0.25 27.36 21.96
CA VAL A 108 0.64 26.02 21.50
C VAL A 108 0.50 25.98 19.99
N GLU A 109 1.59 25.62 19.31
CA GLU A 109 1.65 25.45 17.86
C GLU A 109 2.05 24.02 17.51
N GLN A 110 1.33 23.41 16.57
CA GLN A 110 1.70 22.10 16.04
C GLN A 110 2.81 22.27 14.98
N ILE A 111 4.03 21.82 15.30
CA ILE A 111 5.20 21.95 14.42
C ILE A 111 5.46 20.72 13.53
N SER A 112 4.85 19.57 13.84
CA SER A 112 5.01 18.33 13.07
C SER A 112 3.79 17.40 13.21
N LYS A 113 3.75 16.36 12.37
CA LYS A 113 2.77 15.28 12.43
C LYS A 113 3.48 14.01 12.88
N ASP A 114 2.82 13.23 13.73
CA ASP A 114 3.34 11.97 14.24
C ASP A 114 3.29 10.84 13.21
N PHE A 115 2.28 10.85 12.33
CA PHE A 115 2.14 9.82 11.29
C PHE A 115 2.69 10.30 9.93
N PRO A 116 3.17 9.36 9.09
CA PRO A 116 3.64 9.65 7.74
C PRO A 116 2.50 10.17 6.86
N ILE A 117 2.69 11.36 6.30
CA ILE A 117 1.94 11.89 5.15
C ILE A 117 2.99 12.26 4.12
N GLY A 118 3.02 11.50 3.02
CA GLY A 118 4.05 11.60 2.02
C GLY A 118 3.56 11.91 0.62
N SER A 119 4.52 12.15 -0.26
CA SER A 119 4.33 12.25 -1.71
C SER A 119 5.55 11.65 -2.40
N ALA A 120 5.37 11.11 -3.60
CA ALA A 120 6.48 10.78 -4.46
C ALA A 120 7.30 12.04 -4.80
N ILE A 121 8.62 11.87 -4.92
CA ILE A 121 9.55 12.87 -5.43
C ILE A 121 10.37 12.26 -6.55
N ALA A 122 10.60 13.02 -7.61
CA ALA A 122 11.52 12.69 -8.69
C ALA A 122 12.79 13.53 -8.59
N LYS A 123 13.78 13.22 -9.43
CA LYS A 123 15.05 13.98 -9.56
C LYS A 123 14.85 15.47 -9.82
N THR A 124 13.68 15.89 -10.29
CA THR A 124 13.30 17.30 -10.49
C THR A 124 13.27 18.12 -9.19
N ILE A 125 13.32 17.47 -8.02
CA ILE A 125 13.49 18.12 -6.72
C ILE A 125 14.91 18.66 -6.52
N LEU A 126 15.91 18.10 -7.19
CA LEU A 126 17.31 18.49 -7.04
C LEU A 126 17.55 19.88 -7.64
N GLY A 127 18.08 20.80 -6.84
CA GLY A 127 18.32 22.19 -7.24
C GLY A 127 17.06 23.06 -7.40
N ASN A 128 15.86 22.49 -7.28
CA ASN A 128 14.60 23.22 -7.41
C ASN A 128 14.10 23.72 -6.06
N ILE A 129 14.64 24.85 -5.61
CA ILE A 129 14.32 25.44 -4.29
C ILE A 129 12.80 25.70 -4.10
N PRO A 130 12.05 26.22 -5.10
CA PRO A 130 10.60 26.34 -4.96
C PRO A 130 9.89 25.01 -4.70
N TYR A 131 10.26 23.95 -5.41
CA TYR A 131 9.67 22.62 -5.21
C TYR A 131 10.03 22.03 -3.85
N GLN A 132 11.31 22.12 -3.45
CA GLN A 132 11.77 21.69 -2.13
C GLN A 132 10.98 22.37 -1.00
N ASN A 133 10.87 23.70 -1.04
CA ASN A 133 10.11 24.47 -0.05
C ASN A 133 8.62 24.10 -0.03
N TRP A 134 8.04 23.83 -1.20
CA TRP A 134 6.65 23.41 -1.31
C TRP A 134 6.43 22.02 -0.67
N PHE A 135 7.35 21.09 -0.88
CA PHE A 135 7.30 19.72 -0.37
C PHE A 135 7.46 19.66 1.15
N VAL A 136 8.54 20.24 1.69
CA VAL A 136 8.88 20.18 3.13
C VAL A 136 7.82 20.84 4.02
N LYS A 137 7.04 21.80 3.47
CA LYS A 137 5.93 22.44 4.18
C LYS A 137 4.73 21.50 4.37
N ARG A 138 4.60 20.44 3.55
CA ARG A 138 3.39 19.61 3.46
C ARG A 138 3.62 18.18 3.94
N PHE A 139 4.75 17.60 3.57
CA PHE A 139 5.02 16.18 3.69
C PHE A 139 6.17 15.91 4.65
N ASN A 140 6.04 14.86 5.45
CA ASN A 140 7.08 14.34 6.34
C ASN A 140 7.56 12.94 5.92
N ALA A 141 7.06 12.41 4.81
CA ALA A 141 7.49 11.17 4.20
C ALA A 141 7.68 11.32 2.67
N ALA A 142 8.54 10.50 2.09
CA ALA A 142 8.84 10.50 0.66
C ALA A 142 8.95 9.08 0.09
N VAL A 143 8.82 8.97 -1.22
CA VAL A 143 9.24 7.82 -2.02
C VAL A 143 9.88 8.35 -3.29
N PHE A 144 10.90 7.66 -3.82
CA PHE A 144 11.52 8.09 -5.07
C PHE A 144 10.73 7.49 -6.22
N GLU A 145 10.24 8.34 -7.13
CA GLU A 145 9.31 7.92 -8.18
C GLU A 145 9.93 6.85 -9.11
N ASN A 146 11.21 7.05 -9.46
CA ASN A 146 11.92 6.14 -10.36
C ASN A 146 13.37 5.89 -9.95
N GLU A 147 13.98 6.76 -9.15
CA GLU A 147 15.43 6.88 -9.01
C GLU A 147 16.07 5.73 -8.21
N LEU A 148 15.27 4.89 -7.57
CA LEU A 148 15.72 3.63 -6.97
C LEU A 148 15.42 2.40 -7.81
N LYS A 149 14.51 2.47 -8.80
CA LYS A 149 14.08 1.30 -9.58
C LYS A 149 15.27 0.72 -10.36
N TRP A 150 15.26 -0.59 -10.58
CA TRP A 150 16.44 -1.32 -11.07
C TRP A 150 16.97 -0.76 -12.41
N TYR A 151 16.07 -0.44 -13.35
CA TYR A 151 16.46 0.18 -14.63
C TYR A 151 17.12 1.55 -14.49
N ALA A 152 16.84 2.30 -13.43
CA ALA A 152 17.42 3.61 -13.20
C ALA A 152 18.84 3.51 -12.63
N THR A 153 19.05 2.56 -11.71
CA THR A 153 20.32 2.41 -10.98
C THR A 153 21.29 1.41 -11.61
N GLU A 154 20.83 0.51 -12.48
CA GLU A 154 21.69 -0.47 -13.17
C GLU A 154 21.18 -0.76 -14.61
N PRO A 155 21.20 0.24 -15.51
CA PRO A 155 20.72 0.07 -16.89
C PRO A 155 21.57 -0.91 -17.72
N HIS A 156 22.81 -1.18 -17.29
CA HIS A 156 23.71 -2.17 -17.88
C HIS A 156 24.27 -3.06 -16.77
N GLU A 157 24.37 -4.37 -17.05
CA GLU A 157 24.87 -5.37 -16.11
C GLU A 157 26.18 -4.95 -15.43
N GLY A 158 26.17 -4.95 -14.09
CA GLY A 158 27.32 -4.61 -13.26
C GLY A 158 27.71 -3.13 -13.23
N LYS A 159 27.00 -2.25 -13.96
CA LYS A 159 27.26 -0.81 -13.99
C LYS A 159 26.25 -0.05 -13.13
N VAL A 160 26.38 -0.26 -11.82
CA VAL A 160 25.52 0.38 -10.81
C VAL A 160 25.87 1.86 -10.67
N ASN A 161 24.85 2.71 -10.60
CA ASN A 161 24.96 4.15 -10.38
C ASN A 161 23.85 4.67 -9.45
N TYR A 162 24.25 5.04 -8.22
CA TYR A 162 23.36 5.59 -7.20
C TYR A 162 23.46 7.12 -7.06
N THR A 163 24.14 7.82 -7.98
CA THR A 163 24.44 9.25 -7.83
C THR A 163 23.18 10.10 -7.60
N ILE A 164 22.12 9.85 -8.36
CA ILE A 164 20.87 10.64 -8.25
C ILE A 164 20.10 10.29 -6.98
N SER A 165 19.96 9.00 -6.68
CA SER A 165 19.28 8.54 -5.46
C SER A 165 20.03 8.99 -4.20
N ASP A 166 21.37 9.02 -4.22
CA ASP A 166 22.18 9.54 -3.11
C ASP A 166 21.96 11.04 -2.89
N GLN A 167 21.89 11.84 -3.96
CA GLN A 167 21.59 13.27 -3.89
C GLN A 167 20.16 13.52 -3.35
N MET A 168 19.18 12.73 -3.80
CA MET A 168 17.82 12.82 -3.27
C MET A 168 17.76 12.39 -1.81
N MET A 169 18.54 11.39 -1.41
CA MET A 169 18.59 10.94 -0.02
C MET A 169 19.30 11.95 0.88
N GLN A 170 20.24 12.74 0.36
CA GLN A 170 20.78 13.90 1.07
C GLN A 170 19.70 14.96 1.32
N PHE A 171 18.83 15.25 0.34
CA PHE A 171 17.69 16.15 0.53
C PHE A 171 16.72 15.64 1.62
N VAL A 172 16.36 14.34 1.58
CA VAL A 172 15.50 13.70 2.57
C VAL A 172 16.09 13.85 3.98
N ARG A 173 17.37 13.48 4.16
CA ARG A 173 18.09 13.60 5.44
C ARG A 173 18.18 15.03 5.94
N ALA A 174 18.57 15.97 5.07
CA ALA A 174 18.71 17.38 5.44
C ALA A 174 17.42 17.99 5.98
N ASN A 175 16.27 17.50 5.53
CA ASN A 175 14.95 17.96 5.94
C ASN A 175 14.29 17.08 7.01
N LYS A 176 14.99 16.06 7.53
CA LYS A 176 14.48 15.13 8.56
C LYS A 176 13.17 14.45 8.13
N ILE A 177 13.11 14.10 6.85
CA ILE A 177 11.99 13.39 6.23
C ILE A 177 12.32 11.90 6.24
N ILE A 178 11.31 11.05 6.38
CA ILE A 178 11.48 9.60 6.21
C ILE A 178 11.24 9.21 4.76
N ALA A 179 11.90 8.17 4.26
CA ALA A 179 11.66 7.66 2.92
C ALA A 179 11.36 6.17 2.92
N ARG A 180 10.47 5.75 2.00
CA ARG A 180 10.24 4.35 1.67
C ARG A 180 11.16 3.92 0.54
N GLY A 181 11.72 2.72 0.64
CA GLY A 181 12.55 2.13 -0.40
C GLY A 181 11.68 1.45 -1.44
N HIS A 182 11.44 2.10 -2.58
CA HIS A 182 10.61 1.60 -3.66
C HIS A 182 11.38 1.60 -4.98
N ASN A 183 11.60 0.46 -5.62
CA ASN A 183 11.51 -0.91 -5.09
C ASN A 183 12.86 -1.60 -5.33
N ILE A 184 13.09 -2.75 -4.69
CA ILE A 184 14.33 -3.50 -4.94
C ILE A 184 14.28 -4.12 -6.33
N PHE A 185 13.22 -4.86 -6.63
CA PHE A 185 12.93 -5.38 -7.95
C PHE A 185 11.41 -5.46 -8.18
N TRP A 186 11.01 -5.66 -9.43
CA TRP A 186 9.61 -5.61 -9.84
C TRP A 186 9.28 -6.81 -10.73
N GLU A 187 8.17 -7.46 -10.45
CA GLU A 187 7.70 -8.66 -11.16
C GLU A 187 7.25 -8.36 -12.60
N ASP A 188 6.79 -7.14 -12.92
CA ASP A 188 6.44 -6.78 -14.29
C ASP A 188 7.71 -6.67 -15.18
N PRO A 189 7.84 -7.50 -16.23
CA PRO A 189 9.00 -7.47 -17.13
C PRO A 189 9.24 -6.11 -17.76
N LYS A 190 8.20 -5.29 -17.96
CA LYS A 190 8.30 -3.96 -18.57
C LYS A 190 9.23 -3.02 -17.79
N TYR A 191 9.32 -3.20 -16.47
CA TYR A 191 10.10 -2.34 -15.59
C TYR A 191 11.40 -2.99 -15.12
N ASN A 192 11.85 -4.03 -15.82
CA ASN A 192 13.16 -4.63 -15.60
C ASN A 192 14.20 -4.07 -16.60
N PRO A 193 15.49 -3.97 -16.21
CA PRO A 193 16.55 -3.63 -17.16
C PRO A 193 16.54 -4.61 -18.35
N ALA A 194 16.76 -4.11 -19.57
CA ALA A 194 16.70 -4.93 -20.78
C ALA A 194 17.64 -6.15 -20.75
N TRP A 195 18.79 -6.03 -20.07
CA TRP A 195 19.76 -7.12 -19.93
C TRP A 195 19.27 -8.26 -19.00
N VAL A 196 18.32 -8.00 -18.11
CA VAL A 196 17.73 -8.99 -17.19
C VAL A 196 16.71 -9.89 -17.89
N LEU A 197 15.98 -9.37 -18.90
CA LEU A 197 14.82 -10.02 -19.51
C LEU A 197 15.12 -11.41 -20.11
N ASN A 198 16.34 -11.58 -20.62
CA ASN A 198 16.80 -12.81 -21.28
C ASN A 198 17.56 -13.75 -20.33
N LEU A 199 17.79 -13.36 -19.07
CA LEU A 199 18.46 -14.21 -18.11
C LEU A 199 17.51 -15.32 -17.62
N THR A 200 18.07 -16.49 -17.34
CA THR A 200 17.37 -17.63 -16.75
C THR A 200 18.27 -18.36 -15.76
N GLY A 201 17.69 -19.26 -14.96
CA GLY A 201 18.42 -20.13 -14.05
C GLY A 201 19.40 -19.38 -13.13
N THR A 202 20.62 -19.91 -13.00
CA THR A 202 21.63 -19.37 -12.06
C THR A 202 22.06 -17.94 -12.39
N GLN A 203 22.02 -17.53 -13.67
CA GLN A 203 22.38 -16.16 -14.07
C GLN A 203 21.34 -15.15 -13.57
N LEU A 204 20.06 -15.44 -13.78
CA LEU A 204 18.98 -14.58 -13.30
C LEU A 204 18.96 -14.51 -11.77
N GLN A 205 19.08 -15.67 -11.10
CA GLN A 205 19.14 -15.71 -9.63
C GLN A 205 20.34 -14.89 -9.10
N SER A 206 21.51 -14.98 -9.75
CA SER A 206 22.70 -14.21 -9.36
C SER A 206 22.51 -12.70 -9.58
N ALA A 207 21.86 -12.30 -10.67
CA ALA A 207 21.54 -10.91 -10.95
C ALA A 207 20.61 -10.31 -9.88
N VAL A 208 19.52 -11.01 -9.54
CA VAL A 208 18.57 -10.55 -8.52
C VAL A 208 19.23 -10.53 -7.13
N ASN A 209 20.01 -11.55 -6.77
CA ASN A 209 20.76 -11.55 -5.51
C ASN A 209 21.74 -10.39 -5.42
N SER A 210 22.44 -10.08 -6.52
CA SER A 210 23.39 -8.95 -6.58
C SER A 210 22.67 -7.62 -6.44
N ARG A 211 21.50 -7.49 -7.08
CA ARG A 211 20.63 -6.33 -6.95
C ARG A 211 20.17 -6.10 -5.51
N ILE A 212 19.62 -7.12 -4.85
CA ILE A 212 19.16 -7.05 -3.46
C ILE A 212 20.31 -6.63 -2.55
N LYS A 213 21.44 -7.33 -2.64
CA LYS A 213 22.62 -7.05 -1.80
C LYS A 213 23.18 -5.65 -2.06
N SER A 214 23.27 -5.22 -3.31
CA SER A 214 23.79 -3.90 -3.67
C SER A 214 22.94 -2.79 -3.07
N LEU A 215 21.61 -2.84 -3.25
CA LEU A 215 20.72 -1.76 -2.84
C LEU A 215 20.55 -1.70 -1.33
N ILE A 216 20.34 -2.85 -0.67
CA ILE A 216 20.19 -2.90 0.79
C ILE A 216 21.49 -2.48 1.49
N ASN A 217 22.67 -2.91 1.01
CA ASN A 217 23.93 -2.49 1.63
C ASN A 217 24.21 -1.00 1.44
N GLN A 218 23.85 -0.42 0.29
CA GLN A 218 24.00 1.01 0.04
C GLN A 218 23.12 1.87 0.97
N TYR A 219 21.88 1.44 1.19
CA TYR A 219 20.85 2.24 1.88
C TYR A 219 20.38 1.66 3.21
N LYS A 220 21.21 0.81 3.83
CA LYS A 220 20.92 0.23 5.13
C LYS A 220 20.58 1.34 6.11
N THR A 221 19.46 1.21 6.83
CA THR A 221 18.91 2.21 7.78
C THR A 221 18.42 3.55 7.21
N GLU A 222 18.55 3.81 5.90
CA GLU A 222 18.10 5.07 5.28
C GLU A 222 16.59 5.05 4.98
N PHE A 223 16.06 3.90 4.58
CA PHE A 223 14.63 3.72 4.32
C PHE A 223 13.91 3.09 5.52
N ILE A 224 12.72 3.61 5.82
CA ILE A 224 11.89 3.12 6.92
C ILE A 224 11.31 1.73 6.66
N HIS A 225 11.15 1.36 5.39
CA HIS A 225 10.76 0.04 4.93
C HIS A 225 11.08 -0.14 3.45
N TRP A 226 11.03 -1.39 2.98
CA TRP A 226 11.29 -1.78 1.60
C TRP A 226 10.09 -2.45 0.95
N ASP A 227 9.79 -2.00 -0.27
CA ASP A 227 9.02 -2.80 -1.23
C ASP A 227 10.04 -3.70 -1.95
N VAL A 228 10.16 -4.95 -1.50
CA VAL A 228 11.20 -5.87 -1.99
C VAL A 228 10.90 -6.37 -3.40
N SER A 229 9.76 -7.05 -3.55
CA SER A 229 9.19 -7.48 -4.83
C SER A 229 7.88 -6.71 -5.00
N ASN A 230 7.81 -5.87 -6.03
CA ASN A 230 6.61 -5.09 -6.36
C ASN A 230 5.67 -5.91 -7.26
N GLU A 231 4.36 -5.79 -7.03
CA GLU A 231 3.28 -6.32 -7.90
C GLU A 231 3.27 -7.84 -8.11
N MET A 232 3.57 -8.60 -7.06
CA MET A 232 3.65 -10.07 -7.12
C MET A 232 2.29 -10.78 -7.21
N LEU A 233 1.17 -10.05 -7.12
CA LEU A 233 -0.15 -10.62 -7.41
C LEU A 233 -0.48 -10.65 -8.89
N HIS A 234 0.12 -9.75 -9.68
CA HIS A 234 -0.18 -9.62 -11.11
C HIS A 234 0.83 -10.29 -12.00
N PHE A 235 2.08 -10.33 -11.56
CA PHE A 235 3.20 -10.83 -12.34
C PHE A 235 4.05 -11.80 -11.53
N ASP A 236 4.69 -12.73 -12.24
CA ASP A 236 5.45 -13.85 -11.70
C ASP A 236 6.74 -14.09 -12.51
N PHE A 237 7.33 -13.02 -13.05
CA PHE A 237 8.46 -13.08 -14.00
C PHE A 237 9.60 -13.96 -13.50
N TYR A 238 9.96 -13.82 -12.22
CA TYR A 238 11.06 -14.57 -11.63
C TYR A 238 10.65 -16.01 -11.26
N GLU A 239 9.46 -16.21 -10.67
CA GLU A 239 8.98 -17.56 -10.34
C GLU A 239 8.79 -18.44 -11.59
N GLN A 240 8.35 -17.87 -12.72
CA GLN A 240 8.28 -18.61 -13.99
C GLN A 240 9.64 -19.09 -14.51
N ARG A 241 10.72 -18.35 -14.21
CA ARG A 241 12.08 -18.63 -14.74
C ARG A 241 12.98 -19.40 -13.78
N LEU A 242 12.69 -19.32 -12.48
CA LEU A 242 13.51 -19.88 -11.41
C LEU A 242 12.77 -20.94 -10.58
N GLY A 243 11.45 -21.03 -10.76
CA GLY A 243 10.56 -21.90 -10.00
C GLY A 243 9.85 -21.18 -8.84
N PRO A 244 8.84 -21.83 -8.24
CA PRO A 244 7.93 -21.22 -7.26
C PRO A 244 8.60 -20.79 -5.94
N ASN A 245 9.84 -21.23 -5.68
CA ASN A 245 10.58 -20.86 -4.48
C ASN A 245 11.46 -19.61 -4.66
N ALA A 246 11.49 -19.02 -5.85
CA ALA A 246 12.37 -17.89 -6.17
C ALA A 246 12.11 -16.69 -5.25
N THR A 247 10.84 -16.32 -5.05
CA THR A 247 10.47 -15.21 -4.19
C THR A 247 10.92 -15.45 -2.75
N PHE A 248 10.76 -16.66 -2.20
CA PHE A 248 11.23 -16.97 -0.85
C PHE A 248 12.75 -16.79 -0.71
N HIS A 249 13.51 -17.29 -1.69
CA HIS A 249 14.97 -17.12 -1.75
C HIS A 249 15.36 -15.64 -1.78
N PHE A 250 14.65 -14.80 -2.54
CA PHE A 250 14.95 -13.37 -2.60
C PHE A 250 14.67 -12.64 -1.28
N PHE A 251 13.57 -12.96 -0.61
CA PHE A 251 13.28 -12.43 0.72
C PHE A 251 14.27 -12.90 1.77
N GLU A 252 14.75 -14.15 1.69
CA GLU A 252 15.85 -14.66 2.52
C GLU A 252 17.12 -13.83 2.31
N VAL A 253 17.53 -13.60 1.07
CA VAL A 253 18.71 -12.76 0.76
C VAL A 253 18.54 -11.32 1.24
N ALA A 254 17.34 -10.75 1.17
CA ALA A 254 17.05 -9.43 1.70
C ALA A 254 17.21 -9.40 3.22
N HIS A 255 16.65 -10.38 3.93
CA HIS A 255 16.76 -10.52 5.38
C HIS A 255 18.22 -10.77 5.83
N GLU A 256 18.99 -11.59 5.11
CA GLU A 256 20.41 -11.79 5.39
C GLU A 256 21.23 -10.50 5.23
N SER A 257 20.86 -9.64 4.28
CA SER A 257 21.54 -8.36 4.01
C SER A 257 21.22 -7.31 5.10
N ASP A 258 19.97 -7.28 5.56
CA ASP A 258 19.56 -6.46 6.69
C ASP A 258 18.46 -7.13 7.52
N PRO A 259 18.81 -7.82 8.63
CA PRO A 259 17.84 -8.49 9.48
C PRO A 259 16.85 -7.56 10.19
N LEU A 260 17.12 -6.25 10.20
CA LEU A 260 16.27 -5.22 10.79
C LEU A 260 15.41 -4.49 9.75
N ALA A 261 15.54 -4.83 8.47
CA ALA A 261 14.75 -4.22 7.41
C ALA A 261 13.26 -4.54 7.62
N THR A 262 12.43 -3.49 7.62
CA THR A 262 10.98 -3.63 7.63
C THR A 262 10.50 -3.92 6.21
N LEU A 263 9.81 -5.05 6.00
CA LEU A 263 9.45 -5.53 4.67
C LEU A 263 7.96 -5.38 4.38
N PHE A 264 7.64 -4.82 3.21
CA PHE A 264 6.27 -4.63 2.74
C PHE A 264 6.03 -5.41 1.45
N MET A 265 4.80 -5.90 1.30
CA MET A 265 4.24 -6.35 0.02
C MET A 265 3.43 -5.19 -0.56
N ASN A 266 3.79 -4.71 -1.75
CA ASN A 266 3.17 -3.55 -2.41
C ASN A 266 2.54 -4.00 -3.72
N ASP A 267 1.22 -3.79 -3.86
CA ASP A 267 0.44 -4.18 -5.03
C ASP A 267 -0.71 -3.19 -5.28
N PHE A 268 -1.05 -3.00 -6.56
CA PHE A 268 -2.23 -2.26 -7.00
C PHE A 268 -3.48 -3.13 -7.06
N ASN A 269 -4.62 -2.49 -7.31
CA ASN A 269 -5.96 -3.07 -7.45
C ASN A 269 -6.51 -3.81 -6.23
N VAL A 270 -5.74 -3.97 -5.16
CA VAL A 270 -6.18 -4.62 -3.92
C VAL A 270 -7.27 -3.81 -3.24
N VAL A 271 -7.11 -2.49 -3.16
CA VAL A 271 -8.00 -1.57 -2.42
C VAL A 271 -8.92 -0.77 -3.34
N GLU A 272 -8.52 -0.64 -4.60
CA GLU A 272 -9.11 0.21 -5.63
C GLU A 272 -10.34 -0.41 -6.25
N THR A 273 -10.33 -1.74 -6.40
CA THR A 273 -11.37 -2.48 -7.09
C THR A 273 -11.51 -3.88 -6.52
N CYS A 274 -12.64 -4.52 -6.78
CA CYS A 274 -12.82 -5.95 -6.54
C CYS A 274 -13.07 -6.72 -7.86
N SER A 275 -12.94 -6.04 -8.99
CA SER A 275 -13.11 -6.60 -10.33
C SER A 275 -11.85 -7.33 -10.81
N ASP A 276 -10.69 -7.00 -10.26
CA ASP A 276 -9.44 -7.70 -10.52
C ASP A 276 -9.41 -9.02 -9.75
N VAL A 277 -9.33 -10.12 -10.49
CA VAL A 277 -9.36 -11.47 -9.93
C VAL A 277 -8.01 -11.91 -9.38
N ASN A 278 -6.92 -11.36 -9.91
CA ASN A 278 -5.57 -11.72 -9.51
C ASN A 278 -5.17 -10.98 -8.23
N SER A 279 -5.60 -9.73 -8.10
CA SER A 279 -5.28 -8.87 -6.95
C SER A 279 -6.47 -8.60 -6.02
N SER A 280 -7.24 -9.64 -5.70
CA SER A 280 -8.28 -9.51 -4.67
C SER A 280 -7.66 -9.40 -3.27
N VAL A 281 -8.37 -8.77 -2.33
CA VAL A 281 -7.96 -8.71 -0.91
C VAL A 281 -7.66 -10.10 -0.30
N ASP A 282 -8.35 -11.15 -0.74
CA ASP A 282 -8.08 -12.51 -0.31
C ASP A 282 -6.85 -13.12 -0.96
N ALA A 283 -6.56 -12.78 -2.23
CA ALA A 283 -5.32 -13.19 -2.89
C ALA A 283 -4.12 -12.58 -2.17
N TYR A 284 -4.20 -11.29 -1.84
CA TYR A 284 -3.20 -10.59 -1.02
C TYR A 284 -2.99 -11.26 0.34
N ILE A 285 -4.07 -11.52 1.09
CA ILE A 285 -4.00 -12.24 2.39
C ILE A 285 -3.41 -13.64 2.22
N SER A 286 -3.77 -14.35 1.15
CA SER A 286 -3.28 -15.70 0.87
C SER A 286 -1.79 -15.68 0.57
N ARG A 287 -1.31 -14.71 -0.21
CA ARG A 287 0.11 -14.54 -0.53
C ARG A 287 0.95 -14.19 0.71
N ILE A 288 0.49 -13.28 1.57
CA ILE A 288 1.17 -13.02 2.86
C ILE A 288 1.24 -14.29 3.72
N ARG A 289 0.17 -15.08 3.79
CA ARG A 289 0.16 -16.32 4.57
C ARG A 289 1.06 -17.39 3.98
N GLU A 290 1.13 -17.48 2.65
CA GLU A 290 2.04 -18.36 1.94
C GLU A 290 3.50 -18.00 2.25
N LEU A 291 3.90 -16.74 2.06
CA LEU A 291 5.23 -16.23 2.41
C LEU A 291 5.60 -16.58 3.86
N ARG A 292 4.67 -16.35 4.80
CA ARG A 292 4.86 -16.70 6.22
C ARG A 292 5.09 -18.19 6.46
N LYS A 293 4.41 -19.08 5.72
CA LYS A 293 4.59 -20.53 5.82
C LYS A 293 6.00 -20.96 5.44
N TYR A 294 6.65 -20.21 4.54
CA TYR A 294 8.03 -20.45 4.09
C TYR A 294 9.06 -19.60 4.85
N GLY A 295 8.70 -19.01 6.00
CA GLY A 295 9.62 -18.28 6.86
C GLY A 295 9.86 -16.83 6.48
N VAL A 296 9.14 -16.29 5.49
CA VAL A 296 9.21 -14.88 5.10
C VAL A 296 8.13 -14.09 5.85
N PHE A 297 8.56 -13.14 6.68
CA PHE A 297 7.66 -12.30 7.45
C PHE A 297 7.56 -10.91 6.81
N MET A 298 6.34 -10.51 6.45
CA MET A 298 6.03 -9.12 6.13
C MET A 298 5.75 -8.36 7.43
N ASP A 299 6.30 -7.16 7.53
CA ASP A 299 6.06 -6.23 8.63
C ASP A 299 4.96 -5.23 8.33
N GLY A 300 4.51 -5.15 7.07
CA GLY A 300 3.46 -4.24 6.66
C GLY A 300 2.80 -4.56 5.33
N ILE A 301 1.70 -3.87 5.09
CA ILE A 301 0.82 -3.99 3.93
C ILE A 301 0.94 -2.71 3.12
N GLY A 302 1.38 -2.79 1.87
CA GLY A 302 1.40 -1.70 0.91
C GLY A 302 0.26 -1.86 -0.11
N LEU A 303 -0.57 -0.84 -0.24
CA LEU A 303 -1.67 -0.77 -1.21
C LEU A 303 -1.47 0.50 -2.04
N GLU A 304 -1.20 0.35 -3.34
CA GLU A 304 -0.80 1.48 -4.19
C GLU A 304 -1.85 2.59 -4.16
N GLY A 305 -3.12 2.26 -4.44
CA GLY A 305 -4.22 3.20 -4.31
C GLY A 305 -4.40 4.07 -5.56
N HIS A 306 -4.21 3.51 -6.75
CA HIS A 306 -4.45 4.19 -8.02
C HIS A 306 -5.94 4.23 -8.38
N PHE A 307 -6.69 5.21 -7.87
CA PHE A 307 -8.15 5.22 -7.96
C PHE A 307 -8.66 5.92 -9.23
N THR A 308 -9.42 5.21 -10.08
CA THR A 308 -10.22 5.89 -11.11
C THR A 308 -11.37 6.69 -10.49
N LYS A 309 -12.17 6.04 -9.62
CA LYS A 309 -13.18 6.68 -8.77
C LYS A 309 -13.23 5.92 -7.44
N PRO A 310 -12.89 6.54 -6.30
CA PRO A 310 -12.89 5.85 -5.01
C PRO A 310 -14.28 5.34 -4.61
N ASN A 311 -14.39 4.05 -4.26
CA ASN A 311 -15.57 3.47 -3.61
C ASN A 311 -15.30 3.33 -2.10
N LEU A 312 -15.58 4.38 -1.33
CA LEU A 312 -15.26 4.44 0.11
C LEU A 312 -15.83 3.27 0.93
N PRO A 313 -17.09 2.82 0.75
CA PRO A 313 -17.58 1.61 1.38
C PRO A 313 -16.76 0.34 1.07
N LEU A 314 -16.36 0.14 -0.18
CA LEU A 314 -15.53 -1.00 -0.59
C LEU A 314 -14.11 -0.90 -0.02
N ILE A 315 -13.49 0.27 -0.11
CA ILE A 315 -12.16 0.55 0.49
C ILE A 315 -12.19 0.20 1.98
N ARG A 316 -13.19 0.66 2.73
CA ARG A 316 -13.34 0.32 4.15
C ARG A 316 -13.47 -1.18 4.37
N ALA A 317 -14.26 -1.88 3.55
CA ALA A 317 -14.44 -3.32 3.67
C ALA A 317 -13.12 -4.09 3.48
N ILE A 318 -12.31 -3.67 2.50
CA ILE A 318 -10.99 -4.24 2.20
C ILE A 318 -10.03 -3.95 3.35
N LEU A 319 -9.94 -2.70 3.82
CA LEU A 319 -9.10 -2.33 4.96
C LEU A 319 -9.48 -3.08 6.23
N ASP A 320 -10.78 -3.24 6.53
CA ASP A 320 -11.25 -4.01 7.68
C ASP A 320 -10.84 -5.49 7.59
N LYS A 321 -10.78 -6.05 6.37
CA LYS A 321 -10.35 -7.43 6.12
C LYS A 321 -8.83 -7.59 6.24
N LEU A 322 -8.06 -6.64 5.69
CA LEU A 322 -6.60 -6.61 5.83
C LEU A 322 -6.16 -6.39 7.28
N ALA A 323 -6.91 -5.60 8.06
CA ALA A 323 -6.64 -5.38 9.48
C ALA A 323 -6.68 -6.68 10.32
N THR A 324 -7.28 -7.76 9.82
CA THR A 324 -7.23 -9.07 10.47
C THR A 324 -5.85 -9.72 10.47
N LEU A 325 -4.91 -9.20 9.66
CA LEU A 325 -3.52 -9.64 9.66
C LEU A 325 -2.70 -9.04 10.82
N ASP A 326 -3.23 -8.04 11.52
CA ASP A 326 -2.54 -7.28 12.58
C ASP A 326 -1.21 -6.66 12.11
N LEU A 327 -1.19 -6.21 10.84
CA LEU A 327 -0.07 -5.51 10.23
C LEU A 327 -0.45 -4.04 9.96
N PRO A 328 0.50 -3.10 10.05
CA PRO A 328 0.28 -1.73 9.61
C PRO A 328 -0.05 -1.69 8.11
N ILE A 329 -1.08 -0.91 7.76
CA ILE A 329 -1.52 -0.71 6.38
C ILE A 329 -1.08 0.67 5.92
N TRP A 330 -0.39 0.71 4.78
CA TRP A 330 0.04 1.92 4.11
C TRP A 330 -0.66 2.02 2.76
N LEU A 331 -1.27 3.18 2.51
CA LEU A 331 -1.63 3.57 1.17
C LEU A 331 -0.41 4.26 0.57
N THR A 332 0.19 3.66 -0.45
CA THR A 332 1.59 3.88 -0.79
C THR A 332 1.80 4.85 -1.94
N GLU A 333 0.85 4.94 -2.88
CA GLU A 333 0.99 5.61 -4.18
C GLU A 333 -0.30 6.33 -4.60
N ILE A 334 -1.10 6.79 -3.63
CA ILE A 334 -2.45 7.31 -3.89
C ILE A 334 -2.45 8.38 -4.97
N ASP A 335 -3.22 8.12 -6.02
CA ASP A 335 -3.72 9.13 -6.94
C ASP A 335 -5.21 8.88 -7.23
N ILE A 336 -5.85 9.93 -7.74
CA ILE A 336 -7.24 9.89 -8.17
C ILE A 336 -7.30 10.47 -9.57
N SER A 337 -8.11 9.87 -10.45
CA SER A 337 -8.30 10.36 -11.80
C SER A 337 -8.60 11.87 -11.84
N ASN A 338 -7.81 12.60 -12.62
CA ASN A 338 -7.98 14.04 -12.85
C ASN A 338 -9.29 14.42 -13.58
N THR A 339 -10.07 13.43 -14.01
CA THR A 339 -11.37 13.63 -14.67
C THR A 339 -12.51 13.89 -13.68
N LEU A 340 -12.28 13.64 -12.38
CA LEU A 340 -13.24 13.87 -11.31
C LEU A 340 -13.20 15.32 -10.83
N ASP A 341 -14.28 15.79 -10.21
CA ASP A 341 -14.33 17.11 -9.56
C ASP A 341 -13.52 17.14 -8.26
N GLN A 342 -13.24 18.36 -7.75
CA GLN A 342 -12.44 18.58 -6.55
C GLN A 342 -13.06 18.02 -5.26
N ASP A 343 -14.38 17.85 -5.18
CA ASP A 343 -15.00 17.24 -3.99
C ASP A 343 -14.89 15.71 -4.02
N THR A 344 -14.77 15.13 -5.23
CA THR A 344 -14.59 13.68 -5.43
C THR A 344 -13.11 13.26 -5.32
N GLN A 345 -12.17 14.11 -5.74
CA GLN A 345 -10.72 13.96 -5.49
C GLN A 345 -10.41 14.26 -4.02
#